data_AF-D3YZH4-F1
#
_entry.id   AF-D3YZH4-F1
#
_cell.length_a   1.000
_cell.length_b   1.000
_cell.length_c   1.000
_cell.angle_alpha   90.00
_cell.angle_beta   90.00
_cell.angle_gamma   90.00
#
_symmetry.space_group_name_H-M   'P 1'
#
loop_
_entity.id
_entity.type
_entity.pdbx_description
1 polymer ?
#
loop_
_entity_poly.entity_id
_entity_poly.type
_entity_poly.pdbx_seq_one_letter_code
_entity_poly.pdbx_strand_id
1 'polypeptide(L)'
;MFRTAVMMAASLALTGAVVAHAYYLKHQFYPTVVYLTKSSPSMAVLYIQAFVLVFLLGKVMGKVFFGQLRAAEMEHLLERSWYAVTETCLAFTVFRDDFSPRFVALFTLLLFLKCFHWLAEDRVDFMERSPNISWLFHCRIVSLMFLLGILDFLFVSHAY
;
A
#
# COMPACT_ATOMS: atom_id res chain seq x y z
N MET A 1 3.35 -7.89 17.92
CA MET A 1 4.27 -6.87 17.37
C MET A 1 5.67 -7.40 17.10
N PHE A 2 6.28 -8.17 18.01
CA PHE A 2 7.64 -8.71 17.81
C PHE A 2 7.75 -9.61 16.57
N ARG A 3 6.85 -10.59 16.41
CA ARG A 3 6.85 -11.51 15.24
C ARG A 3 6.81 -10.77 13.91
N THR A 4 5.94 -9.78 13.77
CA THR A 4 5.84 -8.97 12.54
C THR A 4 7.12 -8.18 12.29
N ALA A 5 7.71 -7.55 13.33
CA ALA A 5 8.95 -6.79 13.17
C ALA A 5 10.13 -7.67 12.73
N VAL A 6 10.24 -8.88 13.29
CA VAL A 6 11.25 -9.86 12.88
C VAL A 6 11.08 -10.26 11.42
N MET A 7 9.84 -10.49 10.96
CA MET A 7 9.57 -10.82 9.56
C MET A 7 9.94 -9.67 8.61
N MET A 8 9.64 -8.41 8.98
CA MET A 8 10.04 -7.24 8.16
C MET A 8 11.56 -7.08 8.11
N ALA A 9 12.25 -7.28 9.24
CA ALA A 9 13.70 -7.19 9.30
C ALA A 9 14.36 -8.31 8.47
N ALA A 10 13.82 -9.52 8.53
CA ALA A 10 14.30 -10.64 7.73
C ALA A 10 14.12 -10.39 6.23
N SER A 11 12.99 -9.82 5.78
CA SER A 11 12.79 -9.51 4.36
C SER A 11 13.73 -8.40 3.87
N LEU A 12 13.96 -7.37 4.70
CA LEU A 12 14.95 -6.31 4.43
C LEU A 12 16.38 -6.85 4.36
N ALA A 13 16.75 -7.76 5.26
CA ALA A 13 18.06 -8.40 5.23
C ALA A 13 18.24 -9.27 3.98
N LEU A 14 17.22 -10.07 3.62
CA LEU A 14 17.24 -10.92 2.43
C LEU A 14 17.37 -10.09 1.15
N THR A 15 16.63 -9.00 1.04
CA THR A 15 16.69 -8.10 -0.14
C THR A 15 18.03 -7.40 -0.23
N GLY A 16 18.57 -6.92 0.90
CA GLY A 16 19.92 -6.39 0.98
C GLY A 16 20.96 -7.40 0.51
N ALA A 17 20.87 -8.67 0.94
CA ALA A 17 21.79 -9.73 0.52
C ALA A 17 21.71 -10.02 -0.98
N VAL A 18 20.50 -10.07 -1.56
CA VAL A 18 20.30 -10.30 -3.00
C VAL A 18 20.87 -9.14 -3.83
N VAL A 19 20.64 -7.89 -3.41
CA VAL A 19 21.16 -6.71 -4.09
C VAL A 19 22.69 -6.64 -3.96
N ALA A 20 23.23 -6.90 -2.78
CA ALA A 20 24.67 -6.93 -2.54
C ALA A 20 25.37 -8.01 -3.38
N HIS A 21 24.80 -9.22 -3.43
CA HIS A 21 25.30 -10.31 -4.25
C HIS A 21 25.28 -9.96 -5.75
N ALA A 22 24.18 -9.39 -6.24
CA ALA A 22 24.07 -8.94 -7.63
C ALA A 22 25.10 -7.86 -7.97
N TYR A 23 25.33 -6.91 -7.05
CA TYR A 23 26.33 -5.86 -7.22
C TYR A 23 27.76 -6.43 -7.20
N TYR A 24 28.05 -7.38 -6.31
CA TYR A 24 29.34 -8.06 -6.25
C TYR A 24 29.67 -8.82 -7.55
N LEU A 25 28.67 -9.43 -8.19
CA LEU A 25 28.84 -10.13 -9.47
C LEU A 25 29.09 -9.22 -10.67
N LYS A 26 28.56 -8.01 -10.65
CA LYS A 26 28.51 -7.13 -11.83
C LYS A 26 29.38 -5.89 -11.72
N HIS A 27 29.74 -5.46 -10.51
CA HIS A 27 30.55 -4.27 -10.17
C HIS A 27 30.09 -2.92 -10.75
N GLN A 28 29.11 -2.92 -11.66
CA GLN A 28 28.56 -1.78 -12.36
C GLN A 28 27.06 -1.68 -12.10
N PHE A 29 26.54 -0.46 -11.95
CA PHE A 29 25.14 -0.22 -11.62
C PHE A 29 24.18 -0.79 -12.67
N TYR A 30 24.38 -0.46 -13.95
CA TYR A 30 23.45 -0.85 -15.01
C TYR A 30 23.33 -2.38 -15.19
N PRO A 31 24.42 -3.16 -15.31
CA PRO A 31 24.32 -4.62 -15.40
C PRO A 31 23.76 -5.28 -14.12
N THR A 32 23.94 -4.66 -12.95
CA THR A 32 23.34 -5.13 -11.69
C THR A 32 21.81 -5.03 -11.74
N VAL A 33 21.27 -3.89 -12.18
CA VAL A 33 19.82 -3.68 -12.30
C VAL A 33 19.22 -4.62 -13.35
N VAL A 34 19.92 -4.82 -14.48
CA VAL A 34 19.49 -5.79 -15.50
C VAL A 34 19.48 -7.21 -14.93
N TYR A 35 20.49 -7.61 -14.15
CA TYR A 35 20.52 -8.93 -13.51
C TYR A 35 19.38 -9.12 -12.50
N LEU A 36 19.10 -8.11 -11.67
CA LEU A 36 18.01 -8.15 -10.70
C LEU A 36 16.63 -8.26 -11.35
N THR A 37 16.44 -7.62 -12.51
CA THR A 37 15.16 -7.60 -13.24
C THR A 37 14.98 -8.78 -14.20
N LYS A 38 16.06 -9.47 -14.58
CA LYS A 38 16.02 -10.63 -15.48
C LYS A 38 16.08 -11.98 -14.78
N SER A 39 16.59 -12.05 -13.54
CA SER A 39 16.65 -13.29 -12.80
C SER A 39 15.36 -13.53 -12.01
N SER A 40 14.69 -14.64 -12.28
CA SER A 40 13.46 -15.06 -11.59
C SER A 40 13.56 -15.04 -10.05
N PRO A 41 14.63 -15.56 -9.40
CA PRO A 41 14.72 -15.55 -7.94
C PRO A 41 14.91 -14.15 -7.35
N SER A 42 15.75 -13.29 -7.95
CA SER A 42 15.93 -11.92 -7.44
C SER A 42 14.67 -11.08 -7.65
N MET A 43 13.99 -11.27 -8.80
CA MET A 43 12.73 -10.60 -9.07
C MET A 43 11.64 -10.98 -8.05
N ALA A 44 11.53 -12.26 -7.69
CA ALA A 44 10.58 -12.72 -6.68
C ALA A 44 10.83 -12.08 -5.30
N VAL A 45 12.10 -11.99 -4.87
CA VAL A 45 12.48 -11.32 -3.61
C VAL A 45 12.11 -9.84 -3.64
N LEU A 46 12.32 -9.15 -4.76
CA LEU A 46 11.93 -7.75 -4.92
C LEU A 46 10.41 -7.55 -4.86
N TYR A 47 9.62 -8.45 -5.44
CA TYR A 47 8.15 -8.37 -5.35
C TYR A 47 7.62 -8.57 -3.93
N ILE A 48 8.17 -9.55 -3.20
CA ILE A 48 7.80 -9.75 -1.79
C ILE A 48 8.15 -8.50 -0.99
N GLN A 49 9.32 -7.91 -1.23
CA GLN A 49 9.73 -6.68 -0.56
C GLN A 49 8.84 -5.49 -0.89
N ALA A 50 8.37 -5.37 -2.14
CA ALA A 50 7.42 -4.32 -2.52
C ALA A 50 6.12 -4.44 -1.71
N PHE A 51 5.58 -5.64 -1.56
CA PHE A 51 4.38 -5.88 -0.75
C PHE A 51 4.58 -5.54 0.73
N VAL A 52 5.74 -5.91 1.28
CA VAL A 52 6.17 -5.56 2.65
C VAL A 52 6.22 -4.03 2.83
N LEU A 53 6.76 -3.29 1.86
CA LEU A 53 6.84 -1.84 1.90
C LEU A 53 5.46 -1.19 1.87
N VAL A 54 4.54 -1.68 1.02
CA VAL A 54 3.14 -1.19 0.99
C VAL A 54 2.46 -1.40 2.34
N PHE A 55 2.62 -2.58 2.94
CA PHE A 55 2.08 -2.86 4.27
C PHE A 55 2.67 -1.95 5.36
N LEU A 56 3.99 -1.70 5.32
CA LEU A 56 4.66 -0.81 6.26
C LEU A 56 4.16 0.63 6.11
N LEU A 57 4.03 1.11 4.87
CA LEU A 57 3.52 2.44 4.55
C LEU A 57 2.09 2.59 5.05
N GLY A 58 1.25 1.57 4.86
CA GLY A 58 -0.10 1.52 5.44
C GLY A 58 -0.12 1.64 6.96
N LYS A 59 0.78 0.95 7.67
CA LYS A 59 0.91 1.08 9.13
C LYS A 59 1.40 2.45 9.58
N VAL A 60 2.36 3.03 8.87
CA VAL A 60 2.89 4.37 9.19
C VAL A 60 1.79 5.41 8.99
N MET A 61 1.13 5.42 7.83
CA MET A 61 0.02 6.33 7.56
C MET A 61 -1.14 6.13 8.54
N GLY A 62 -1.48 4.88 8.85
CA GLY A 62 -2.48 4.55 9.88
C GLY A 62 -2.17 5.20 11.22
N LYS A 63 -0.92 5.10 11.68
CA LYS A 63 -0.49 5.74 12.94
C LYS A 63 -0.45 7.27 12.86
N VAL A 64 0.01 7.83 11.75
CA VAL A 64 0.17 9.28 11.58
C VAL A 64 -1.19 9.99 11.53
N PHE A 65 -2.11 9.49 10.69
CA PHE A 65 -3.39 10.13 10.44
C PHE A 65 -4.50 9.66 11.39
N PHE A 66 -4.52 8.39 11.80
CA PHE A 66 -5.63 7.86 12.62
C PHE A 66 -5.22 7.55 14.06
N GLY A 67 -3.92 7.43 14.35
CA GLY A 67 -3.42 7.06 15.66
C GLY A 67 -3.76 5.60 15.99
N GLN A 68 -4.81 5.40 16.77
CA GLN A 68 -5.34 4.06 17.08
C GLN A 68 -6.59 3.78 16.24
N LEU A 69 -6.49 2.82 15.32
CA LEU A 69 -7.66 2.30 14.61
C LEU A 69 -8.52 1.48 15.57
N ARG A 70 -9.83 1.70 15.49
CA ARG A 70 -10.81 0.96 16.27
C ARG A 70 -11.06 -0.41 15.63
N ALA A 71 -11.49 -1.37 16.44
CA ALA A 71 -11.80 -2.71 15.93
C ALA A 71 -12.89 -2.67 14.84
N ALA A 72 -13.94 -1.86 15.04
CA ALA A 72 -15.03 -1.69 14.07
C ALA A 72 -14.54 -1.14 12.72
N GLU A 73 -13.60 -0.19 12.72
CA GLU A 73 -13.02 0.35 11.48
C GLU A 73 -12.20 -0.71 10.74
N MET A 74 -11.44 -1.51 11.48
CA MET A 74 -10.66 -2.60 10.89
C MET A 74 -11.57 -3.68 10.29
N GLU A 75 -12.68 -3.98 10.95
CA GLU A 75 -13.67 -4.95 10.49
C GLU A 75 -14.36 -4.46 9.21
N HIS A 76 -14.89 -3.23 9.21
CA HIS A 76 -15.48 -2.62 8.02
C HIS A 76 -14.48 -2.54 6.85
N LEU A 77 -13.23 -2.15 7.12
CA LEU A 77 -12.19 -2.12 6.09
C LEU A 77 -11.93 -3.50 5.50
N LEU A 78 -11.86 -4.55 6.34
CA LEU A 78 -11.59 -5.90 5.87
C LEU A 78 -12.74 -6.40 5.01
N GLU A 79 -13.98 -6.22 5.45
CA GLU A 79 -15.19 -6.59 4.70
C GLU A 79 -15.24 -5.88 3.33
N ARG A 80 -15.11 -4.55 3.32
CA ARG A 80 -15.11 -3.74 2.09
C ARG A 80 -13.95 -4.10 1.17
N SER A 81 -12.76 -4.35 1.72
CA SER A 81 -11.57 -4.69 0.93
C SER A 81 -11.70 -6.06 0.26
N TRP A 82 -12.19 -7.07 0.98
CA TRP A 82 -12.39 -8.40 0.41
C TRP A 82 -13.43 -8.35 -0.72
N TYR A 83 -14.53 -7.64 -0.50
CA TYR A 83 -15.56 -7.43 -1.50
C TYR A 83 -15.00 -6.74 -2.76
N ALA A 84 -14.31 -5.61 -2.60
CA ALA A 84 -13.74 -4.88 -3.73
C ALA A 84 -12.69 -5.70 -4.50
N VAL A 85 -11.87 -6.48 -3.81
CA VAL A 85 -10.91 -7.40 -4.45
C VAL A 85 -11.67 -8.44 -5.28
N THR A 86 -12.72 -9.05 -4.74
CA THR A 86 -13.48 -10.06 -5.49
C THR A 86 -14.19 -9.49 -6.72
N GLU A 87 -14.82 -8.32 -6.60
CA GLU A 87 -15.49 -7.66 -7.74
C GLU A 87 -14.51 -7.28 -8.84
N THR A 88 -13.35 -6.72 -8.46
CA THR A 88 -12.34 -6.31 -9.43
C THR A 88 -11.65 -7.51 -10.06
N CYS A 89 -11.36 -8.57 -9.30
CA CYS A 89 -10.91 -9.83 -9.86
C CYS A 89 -11.91 -10.41 -10.87
N LEU A 90 -13.21 -10.39 -10.58
CA LEU A 90 -14.26 -10.80 -11.51
C LEU A 90 -14.25 -9.94 -12.78
N ALA A 91 -14.18 -8.62 -12.64
CA ALA A 91 -14.07 -7.70 -13.77
C ALA A 91 -12.81 -7.97 -14.61
N PHE A 92 -11.69 -8.33 -13.99
CA PHE A 92 -10.44 -8.64 -14.70
C PHE A 92 -10.50 -9.96 -15.47
N THR A 93 -11.33 -10.92 -15.08
CA THR A 93 -11.53 -12.13 -15.89
C THR A 93 -12.16 -11.84 -17.26
N VAL A 94 -12.84 -10.69 -17.40
CA VAL A 94 -13.36 -10.18 -18.68
C VAL A 94 -12.24 -9.60 -19.55
N PHE A 95 -11.17 -9.08 -18.93
CA PHE A 95 -9.99 -8.51 -19.60
C PHE A 95 -8.77 -9.45 -19.48
N ARG A 96 -8.84 -10.59 -20.18
CA ARG A 96 -7.88 -11.69 -20.03
C ARG A 96 -6.45 -11.38 -20.48
N ASP A 97 -6.24 -10.37 -21.33
CA ASP A 97 -4.98 -10.21 -22.08
C ASP A 97 -3.99 -9.14 -21.53
N ASP A 98 -4.33 -8.40 -20.46
CA ASP A 98 -3.55 -7.23 -19.97
C ASP A 98 -2.91 -7.38 -18.56
N PHE A 99 -2.63 -8.60 -18.09
CA PHE A 99 -1.98 -8.81 -16.79
C PHE A 99 -0.47 -8.44 -16.81
N SER A 100 -0.19 -7.14 -16.75
CA SER A 100 1.16 -6.60 -16.60
C SER A 100 1.53 -6.35 -15.12
N PRO A 101 2.81 -6.42 -14.72
CA PRO A 101 3.24 -6.02 -13.37
C PRO A 101 2.87 -4.57 -13.03
N ARG A 102 2.78 -3.70 -14.04
CA ARG A 102 2.33 -2.31 -13.89
C ARG A 102 0.86 -2.25 -13.49
N PHE A 103 0.02 -3.06 -14.12
CA PHE A 103 -1.40 -3.16 -13.78
C PHE A 103 -1.59 -3.59 -12.33
N VAL A 104 -0.88 -4.65 -11.89
CA VAL A 104 -0.93 -5.10 -10.49
C VAL A 104 -0.49 -3.97 -9.54
N ALA A 105 0.58 -3.24 -9.87
CA ALA A 105 1.03 -2.12 -9.05
C ALA A 105 -0.05 -1.00 -8.97
N LEU A 106 -0.62 -0.59 -10.10
CA LEU A 106 -1.69 0.43 -10.12
C LEU A 106 -2.93 -0.03 -9.37
N PHE A 107 -3.34 -1.28 -9.52
CA PHE A 107 -4.45 -1.87 -8.80
C PHE A 107 -4.21 -1.91 -7.29
N THR A 108 -3.02 -2.35 -6.85
CA THR A 108 -2.66 -2.33 -5.43
C THR A 108 -2.66 -0.91 -4.87
N LEU A 109 -2.19 0.07 -5.64
CA LEU A 109 -2.19 1.47 -5.25
C LEU A 109 -3.61 2.03 -5.16
N LEU A 110 -4.48 1.71 -6.12
CA LEU A 110 -5.88 2.10 -6.11
C LEU A 110 -6.60 1.53 -4.88
N LEU A 111 -6.48 0.23 -4.63
CA LEU A 111 -7.08 -0.39 -3.43
C LEU A 111 -6.50 0.21 -2.15
N PHE A 112 -5.19 0.48 -2.11
CA PHE A 112 -4.55 1.11 -0.98
C PHE A 112 -5.17 2.49 -0.68
N LEU A 113 -5.28 3.37 -1.68
CA LEU A 113 -5.91 4.68 -1.54
C LEU A 113 -7.40 4.58 -1.19
N LYS A 114 -8.12 3.61 -1.78
CA LYS A 114 -9.53 3.34 -1.47
C LYS A 114 -9.74 2.94 -0.01
N CYS A 115 -8.83 2.15 0.57
CA CYS A 115 -8.87 1.85 2.01
C CYS A 115 -8.75 3.11 2.86
N PHE A 116 -7.90 4.08 2.50
CA PHE A 116 -7.82 5.36 3.23
C PHE A 116 -9.08 6.21 3.08
N HIS A 117 -9.75 6.16 1.93
CA HIS A 117 -11.04 6.83 1.72
C HIS A 117 -12.13 6.25 2.63
N TRP A 118 -12.27 4.91 2.67
CA TRP A 118 -13.22 4.26 3.56
C TRP A 118 -12.94 4.55 5.03
N LEU A 119 -11.67 4.58 5.42
CA LEU A 119 -11.30 4.88 6.79
C LEU A 119 -11.55 6.37 7.15
N ALA A 120 -11.41 7.27 6.18
CA ALA A 120 -11.77 8.69 6.34
C ALA A 120 -13.29 8.84 6.53
N GLU A 121 -14.09 8.14 5.73
CA GLU A 121 -15.55 8.08 5.83
C GLU A 121 -15.98 7.59 7.22
N ASP A 122 -15.46 6.45 7.70
CA ASP A 122 -15.76 5.92 9.05
C ASP A 122 -15.43 6.92 10.18
N ARG A 123 -14.42 7.78 9.97
CA ARG A 123 -14.02 8.81 10.95
C ARG A 123 -14.91 10.04 10.91
N VAL A 124 -15.39 10.42 9.73
CA VAL A 124 -16.40 11.48 9.57
C VAL A 124 -17.72 11.02 10.18
N ASP A 125 -18.16 9.80 9.92
CA ASP A 125 -19.36 9.20 10.54
C ASP A 125 -19.27 9.17 12.07
N PHE A 126 -18.09 8.87 12.61
CA PHE A 126 -17.86 8.92 14.05
C PHE A 126 -17.91 10.34 14.61
N MET A 127 -17.41 11.31 13.85
CA MET A 127 -17.47 12.72 14.22
C MET A 127 -18.92 13.20 14.33
N GLU A 128 -19.80 12.79 13.42
CA GLU A 128 -21.23 13.15 13.48
C GLU A 128 -21.95 12.60 14.72
N ARG A 129 -21.52 11.43 15.21
CA ARG A 129 -22.15 10.74 16.34
C ARG A 129 -21.53 11.06 17.69
N SER A 130 -20.39 11.76 17.75
CA SER A 130 -19.65 11.99 18.99
C SER A 130 -19.71 13.45 19.46
N PRO A 131 -20.10 13.72 20.72
CA PRO A 131 -20.33 15.08 21.20
C PRO A 131 -19.06 15.84 21.64
N ASN A 132 -17.88 15.19 21.72
CA ASN A 132 -16.64 15.82 22.16
C ASN A 132 -15.45 15.37 21.30
N ILE A 133 -14.98 16.27 20.42
CA ILE A 133 -13.93 16.00 19.46
C ILE A 133 -12.82 17.03 19.63
N SER A 134 -11.58 16.54 19.69
CA SER A 134 -10.40 17.39 19.83
C SER A 134 -9.99 18.05 18.52
N TRP A 135 -9.41 19.25 18.58
CA TRP A 135 -8.85 19.94 17.41
C TRP A 135 -7.81 19.11 16.64
N LEU A 136 -7.01 18.31 17.36
CA LEU A 136 -6.01 17.43 16.75
C LEU A 136 -6.63 16.36 15.86
N PHE A 137 -7.84 15.88 16.21
CA PHE A 137 -8.60 14.96 15.37
C PHE A 137 -9.01 15.63 14.05
N HIS A 138 -9.55 16.85 14.11
CA HIS A 138 -9.92 17.60 12.91
C HIS A 138 -8.71 17.87 12.01
N CYS A 139 -7.58 18.33 12.56
CA CYS A 139 -6.37 18.55 11.77
C CYS A 139 -5.90 17.28 11.05
N ARG A 140 -5.93 16.12 11.73
CA ARG A 140 -5.55 14.84 11.13
C ARG A 140 -6.45 14.44 9.97
N ILE A 141 -7.78 14.48 10.17
CA ILE A 141 -8.74 14.09 9.12
C ILE A 141 -8.71 15.07 7.93
N VAL A 142 -8.67 16.37 8.19
CA VAL A 142 -8.58 17.38 7.11
C VAL A 142 -7.28 17.23 6.33
N SER A 143 -6.14 17.02 7.01
CA SER A 143 -4.86 16.78 6.32
C SER A 143 -4.87 15.51 5.47
N LEU A 144 -5.55 14.46 5.94
CA LEU A 144 -5.72 13.22 5.21
C LEU A 144 -6.61 13.42 3.97
N MET A 145 -7.77 14.05 4.12
CA MET A 145 -8.68 14.33 3.00
C MET A 145 -8.01 15.20 1.93
N PHE A 146 -7.24 16.20 2.35
CA PHE A 146 -6.49 17.05 1.43
C PHE A 146 -5.41 16.27 0.65
N LEU A 147 -4.66 15.40 1.34
CA LEU A 147 -3.66 14.54 0.70
C LEU A 147 -4.31 13.57 -0.30
N LEU A 148 -5.41 12.92 0.08
CA LEU A 148 -6.15 12.02 -0.80
C LEU A 148 -6.69 12.75 -2.03
N GLY A 149 -7.29 13.94 -1.84
CA GLY A 149 -7.80 14.75 -2.94
C GLY A 149 -6.72 15.21 -3.91
N ILE A 150 -5.52 15.57 -3.42
CA ILE A 150 -4.37 15.87 -4.30
C ILE A 150 -3.96 14.63 -5.10
N LEU A 151 -3.85 13.47 -4.45
CA LEU A 151 -3.46 12.25 -5.14
C LEU A 151 -4.47 11.88 -6.23
N ASP A 152 -5.77 11.94 -5.92
CA ASP A 152 -6.82 11.67 -6.88
C ASP A 152 -6.76 12.63 -8.07
N PHE A 153 -6.58 13.94 -7.81
CA PHE A 153 -6.40 14.93 -8.86
C PHE A 153 -5.18 14.61 -9.74
N LEU A 154 -4.04 14.26 -9.13
CA LEU A 154 -2.84 13.89 -9.86
C LEU A 154 -3.05 12.63 -10.72
N PHE A 155 -3.71 11.60 -10.19
CA PHE A 155 -4.01 10.38 -10.95
C PHE A 155 -4.96 10.64 -12.11
N VAL A 156 -6.00 11.46 -11.91
CA VAL A 156 -6.90 11.86 -12.98
C VAL A 156 -6.15 12.67 -14.04
N SER A 157 -5.32 13.65 -13.62
CA SER A 157 -4.53 14.46 -14.56
C SER A 157 -3.48 13.67 -15.34
N HIS A 158 -3.00 12.55 -14.80
CA HIS A 158 -2.07 11.67 -15.50
C HIS A 158 -2.78 10.75 -16.50
N ALA A 159 -4.07 10.49 -16.29
CA ALA A 159 -4.87 9.61 -17.13
C ALA A 159 -5.46 10.30 -18.38
N TYR A 160 -5.65 11.62 -18.32
CA TYR A 160 -6.15 12.46 -19.43
C TYR A 160 -5.02 13.26 -20.08
#